data_AF-A0A397ESP2-F1
#
_entry.id   AF-A0A397ESP2-F1
#
_cell.length_a   1.000
_cell.length_b   1.000
_cell.length_c   1.000
_cell.angle_alpha   90.00
_cell.angle_beta   90.00
_cell.angle_gamma   90.00
#
_symmetry.space_group_name_H-M   'P 1'
#
loop_
_entity.id
_entity.type
_entity.pdbx_description
1 polymer ?
#
loop_
_entity_poly.entity_id
_entity_poly.type
_entity_poly.pdbx_seq_one_letter_code
_entity_poly.pdbx_strand_id
1 'polypeptide(L)'
;MIHLDHISVRSDAIGIVFCKSKTDQSGTKRRDPRHIYSNPMEARSCVFLAIAIYLACHPQLSMGKLFPGAAQKDRFGKQLAKLLSHPDPTCGRSEYGTHSIRKGASTFACSGSTGGPSIVSVCLRCGRSLGNVLERYMHYEGAGDQFLGRVMAGLPINDASFAILPPHFKMPFDSDVSSAINKVFPSLSRALEMLIPKSHPIFYSRVFTDVDMVPMLKARLVTHDSVLPATGIPPHVGLHKELTRATTEMRSIPNEVIRGVDALLETKGVAAGNLTQRLLKETLVEVVAPMVQALASSAEVSRARGPSMYCQLSHF
;
A
#
# COMPACT_ATOMS: atom_id res chain seq x y z
N MET A 1 6.27 -1.32 25.27
CA MET A 1 4.79 -1.27 25.10
C MET A 1 4.51 -0.17 24.09
N ILE A 2 3.48 -0.30 23.25
CA ILE A 2 3.12 0.76 22.28
C ILE A 2 2.10 1.67 22.95
N HIS A 3 2.37 2.97 22.92
CA HIS A 3 1.44 4.02 23.31
C HIS A 3 1.06 4.84 22.05
N LEU A 4 -0.01 5.63 22.11
CA LEU A 4 -0.52 6.40 20.98
C LEU A 4 0.45 7.54 20.55
N ASP A 5 1.19 8.12 21.50
CA ASP A 5 2.26 9.09 21.25
C ASP A 5 3.52 8.47 20.59
N HIS A 6 3.63 7.14 20.54
CA HIS A 6 4.66 6.46 19.76
C HIS A 6 4.29 6.31 18.26
N ILE A 7 3.08 6.70 17.88
CA ILE A 7 2.55 6.52 16.53
C ILE A 7 2.67 7.85 15.77
N SER A 8 3.20 7.78 14.55
CA SER A 8 3.27 8.91 13.63
C SER A 8 2.73 8.51 12.27
N VAL A 9 1.93 9.38 11.65
CA VAL A 9 1.56 9.23 10.23
C VAL A 9 2.49 10.14 9.43
N ARG A 10 3.14 9.59 8.40
CA ARG A 10 3.98 10.36 7.47
C ARG A 10 3.78 9.83 6.06
N SER A 11 3.40 10.73 5.16
CA SER A 11 2.94 10.36 3.82
C SER A 11 1.93 9.21 3.91
N ASP A 12 2.16 8.11 3.22
CA ASP A 12 1.25 6.97 3.13
C ASP A 12 1.49 5.86 4.18
N ALA A 13 2.34 6.11 5.19
CA ALA A 13 2.79 5.12 6.17
C ALA A 13 2.47 5.50 7.63
N ILE A 14 2.21 4.48 8.46
CA ILE A 14 2.15 4.60 9.93
C ILE A 14 3.49 4.15 10.50
N GLY A 15 4.30 5.09 10.98
CA GLY A 15 5.56 4.80 11.69
C GLY A 15 5.32 4.60 13.19
N ILE A 16 5.66 3.41 13.72
CA ILE A 16 5.63 3.13 15.17
C ILE A 16 7.05 3.15 15.76
N VAL A 17 7.26 3.93 16.81
CA VAL A 17 8.50 4.01 17.58
C VAL A 17 8.50 3.04 18.77
N PHE A 18 9.64 2.39 19.01
CA PHE A 18 9.83 1.49 20.15
C PHE A 18 10.88 2.05 21.13
N CYS A 19 10.44 2.62 22.24
CA CYS A 19 11.32 3.16 23.29
C CYS A 19 12.17 2.11 24.04
N LYS A 20 11.92 0.81 23.82
CA LYS A 20 12.77 -0.32 24.24
C LYS A 20 12.61 -1.47 23.24
N SER A 21 13.69 -2.18 22.92
CA SER A 21 13.72 -3.30 21.97
C SER A 21 14.59 -4.46 22.49
N LYS A 22 14.66 -5.59 21.78
CA LYS A 22 15.53 -6.71 22.22
C LYS A 22 17.00 -6.27 22.34
N THR A 23 17.47 -5.45 21.38
CA THR A 23 18.85 -4.94 21.27
C THR A 23 19.05 -3.55 21.89
N ASP A 24 18.04 -3.05 22.62
CA ASP A 24 18.08 -1.82 23.41
C ASP A 24 17.13 -1.93 24.62
N GLN A 25 17.62 -2.52 25.72
CA GLN A 25 16.87 -2.69 26.96
C GLN A 25 16.88 -1.43 27.84
N SER A 26 17.89 -0.56 27.67
CA SER A 26 17.96 0.75 28.32
C SER A 26 16.92 1.71 27.73
N GLY A 27 16.76 1.70 26.40
CA GLY A 27 15.92 2.65 25.65
C GLY A 27 16.68 3.89 25.22
N THR A 28 18.00 3.75 25.04
CA THR A 28 18.98 4.83 24.83
C THR A 28 19.53 4.89 23.41
N LYS A 29 19.19 3.94 22.52
CA LYS A 29 19.54 4.01 21.10
C LYS A 29 18.57 4.91 20.33
N ARG A 30 18.93 5.22 19.08
CA ARG A 30 18.10 6.02 18.16
C ARG A 30 16.69 5.43 18.05
N ARG A 31 15.68 6.28 18.18
CA ARG A 31 14.26 5.89 18.19
C ARG A 31 13.69 5.74 16.78
N ASP A 32 14.34 4.89 16.00
CA ASP A 32 13.99 4.65 14.60
C ASP A 32 12.57 4.06 14.47
N PRO A 33 11.69 4.63 13.63
CA PRO A 33 10.33 4.12 13.44
C PRO A 33 10.34 2.76 12.73
N ARG A 34 9.20 2.07 12.78
CA ARG A 34 8.89 0.92 11.92
C ARG A 34 7.67 1.28 11.08
N HIS A 35 7.88 1.49 9.78
CA HIS A 35 6.84 1.92 8.85
C HIS A 35 5.91 0.75 8.50
N ILE A 36 4.64 0.89 8.85
CA ILE A 36 3.53 0.00 8.51
C ILE A 36 2.80 0.61 7.31
N TYR A 37 2.31 -0.23 6.40
CA TYR A 37 1.55 0.16 5.22
C TYR A 37 0.17 -0.50 5.21
N SER A 38 -0.74 0.09 4.44
CA SER A 38 -2.01 -0.52 4.08
C SER A 38 -1.81 -1.57 2.99
N ASN A 39 -2.67 -2.58 2.98
CA ASN A 39 -2.92 -3.41 1.81
C ASN A 39 -4.40 -3.27 1.43
N PRO A 40 -4.74 -2.44 0.43
CA PRO A 40 -6.12 -2.29 -0.03
C PRO A 40 -6.65 -3.52 -0.79
N MET A 41 -5.76 -4.40 -1.25
CA MET A 41 -6.09 -5.58 -2.07
C MET A 41 -6.43 -6.81 -1.20
N GLU A 42 -5.75 -6.98 -0.05
CA GLU A 42 -6.08 -8.00 0.95
C GLU A 42 -6.42 -7.37 2.31
N ALA A 43 -7.69 -7.02 2.45
CA ALA A 43 -8.22 -6.32 3.61
C ALA A 43 -8.22 -7.17 4.91
N ARG A 44 -8.19 -8.52 4.83
CA ARG A 44 -8.10 -9.42 6.01
C ARG A 44 -6.74 -9.33 6.71
N SER A 45 -5.66 -8.98 5.99
CA SER A 45 -4.31 -8.82 6.55
C SER A 45 -3.89 -7.36 6.77
N CYS A 46 -4.67 -6.42 6.24
CA CYS A 46 -4.36 -4.99 6.26
C CYS A 46 -4.28 -4.41 7.69
N VAL A 47 -3.07 -4.02 8.12
CA VAL A 47 -2.82 -3.54 9.50
C VAL A 47 -3.47 -2.18 9.77
N PHE A 48 -3.55 -1.29 8.78
CA PHE A 48 -4.30 -0.02 8.89
C PHE A 48 -5.75 -0.31 9.26
N LEU A 49 -6.36 -1.27 8.57
CA LEU A 49 -7.74 -1.65 8.76
C LEU A 49 -7.93 -2.31 10.12
N ALA A 50 -7.03 -3.22 10.53
CA ALA A 50 -7.04 -3.83 11.87
C ALA A 50 -6.94 -2.81 13.02
N ILE A 51 -6.11 -1.77 12.88
CA ILE A 51 -6.02 -0.66 13.84
C ILE A 51 -7.34 0.13 13.86
N ALA A 52 -7.95 0.38 12.71
CA ALA A 52 -9.26 1.01 12.62
C ALA A 52 -10.37 0.18 13.31
N ILE A 53 -10.38 -1.16 13.17
CA ILE A 53 -11.32 -2.02 13.94
C ILE A 53 -11.15 -1.76 15.43
N TYR A 54 -9.89 -1.82 15.88
CA TYR A 54 -9.55 -1.81 17.28
C TYR A 54 -9.97 -0.50 17.95
N LEU A 55 -9.63 0.64 17.34
CA LEU A 55 -9.99 1.96 17.86
C LEU A 55 -11.51 2.19 17.83
N ALA A 56 -12.22 1.78 16.76
CA ALA A 56 -13.69 1.88 16.68
C ALA A 56 -14.41 1.14 17.83
N CYS A 57 -13.85 0.01 18.27
CA CYS A 57 -14.43 -0.84 19.31
C CYS A 57 -14.00 -0.45 20.73
N HIS A 58 -13.12 0.54 20.87
CA HIS A 58 -12.67 1.07 22.16
C HIS A 58 -12.75 2.60 22.16
N PRO A 59 -13.94 3.20 21.93
CA PRO A 59 -14.11 4.66 21.87
C PRO A 59 -13.70 5.39 23.16
N GLN A 60 -13.65 4.68 24.29
CA GLN A 60 -13.13 5.15 25.58
C GLN A 60 -11.59 5.13 25.70
N LEU A 61 -10.85 4.84 24.63
CA LEU A 61 -9.38 4.83 24.64
C LEU A 61 -8.82 6.26 24.58
N SER A 62 -8.23 6.71 25.69
CA SER A 62 -7.52 8.00 25.79
C SER A 62 -6.04 7.88 25.44
N MET A 63 -5.35 9.02 25.32
CA MET A 63 -3.90 9.09 25.12
C MET A 63 -3.14 8.29 26.19
N GLY A 64 -2.26 7.40 25.73
CA GLY A 64 -1.58 6.42 26.57
C GLY A 64 -1.39 5.10 25.83
N LYS A 65 -1.45 3.98 26.56
CA LYS A 65 -1.24 2.62 26.02
C LYS A 65 -2.24 2.30 24.90
N LEU A 66 -1.77 2.01 23.69
CA LEU A 66 -2.61 1.54 22.57
C LEU A 66 -3.39 0.28 22.97
N PHE A 67 -2.77 -0.62 23.74
CA PHE A 67 -3.43 -1.78 24.32
C PHE A 67 -3.44 -1.65 25.85
N PRO A 68 -4.59 -1.34 26.48
CA PRO A 68 -4.73 -1.25 27.93
C PRO A 68 -4.39 -2.56 28.66
N GLY A 69 -4.06 -2.44 29.95
CA GLY A 69 -3.69 -3.55 30.84
C GLY A 69 -2.18 -3.78 31.01
N ALA A 70 -1.83 -5.00 31.41
CA ALA A 70 -0.48 -5.51 31.68
C ALA A 70 -0.25 -6.87 30.97
N ALA A 71 0.94 -7.46 31.13
CA ALA A 71 1.30 -8.79 30.61
C ALA A 71 0.95 -9.04 29.12
N GLN A 72 1.12 -8.02 28.27
CA GLN A 72 0.61 -8.03 26.89
C GLN A 72 1.15 -9.19 26.04
N LYS A 73 2.42 -9.58 26.25
CA LYS A 73 3.05 -10.76 25.63
C LYS A 73 2.24 -12.04 25.90
N ASP A 74 1.81 -12.23 27.14
CA ASP A 74 1.25 -13.49 27.61
C ASP A 74 -0.28 -13.51 27.40
N ARG A 75 -0.95 -12.35 27.43
CA ARG A 75 -2.30 -12.16 26.89
C ARG A 75 -2.37 -12.53 25.40
N PHE A 76 -1.46 -11.98 24.60
CA PHE A 76 -1.36 -12.29 23.17
C PHE A 76 -1.02 -13.77 22.94
N GLY A 77 -0.09 -14.34 23.72
CA GLY A 77 0.26 -15.76 23.67
C GLY A 77 -0.93 -16.69 23.95
N LYS A 78 -1.74 -16.40 24.97
CA LYS A 78 -2.97 -17.15 25.29
C LYS A 78 -4.02 -17.06 24.17
N GLN A 79 -4.25 -15.86 23.63
CA GLN A 79 -5.22 -15.68 22.53
C GLN A 79 -4.75 -16.34 21.23
N LEU A 80 -3.44 -16.28 20.93
CA LEU A 80 -2.83 -16.99 19.80
C LEU A 80 -2.96 -18.50 19.96
N ALA A 81 -2.68 -19.05 21.15
CA ALA A 81 -2.88 -20.48 21.41
C ALA A 81 -4.34 -20.91 21.21
N LYS A 82 -5.32 -20.10 21.65
CA LYS A 82 -6.75 -20.37 21.42
C LYS A 82 -7.15 -20.32 19.93
N LEU A 83 -6.50 -19.47 19.13
CA LEU A 83 -6.71 -19.43 17.68
C LEU A 83 -6.11 -20.66 16.99
N LEU A 84 -4.90 -21.05 17.39
CA LEU A 84 -4.18 -22.23 16.87
C LEU A 84 -4.74 -23.57 17.38
N SER A 85 -5.64 -23.56 18.37
CA SER A 85 -6.40 -24.73 18.82
C SER A 85 -7.77 -24.86 18.15
N HIS A 86 -8.09 -24.02 17.16
CA HIS A 86 -9.31 -24.17 16.37
C HIS A 86 -9.17 -25.38 15.43
N PRO A 87 -10.21 -26.23 15.25
CA PRO A 87 -10.14 -27.44 14.41
C PRO A 87 -10.05 -27.18 12.89
N ASP A 88 -9.68 -25.97 12.48
CA ASP A 88 -9.45 -25.62 11.08
C ASP A 88 -8.00 -25.96 10.71
N PRO A 89 -7.74 -26.81 9.70
CA PRO A 89 -6.39 -27.25 9.33
C PRO A 89 -5.49 -26.13 8.77
N THR A 90 -6.04 -24.96 8.42
CA THR A 90 -5.26 -23.76 8.08
C THR A 90 -4.66 -23.07 9.31
N CYS A 91 -5.27 -23.27 10.48
CA CYS A 91 -4.91 -22.63 11.75
C CYS A 91 -4.23 -23.60 12.74
N GLY A 92 -4.58 -24.89 12.69
CA GLY A 92 -4.22 -25.90 13.69
C GLY A 92 -2.75 -26.35 13.71
N ARG A 93 -1.82 -25.51 14.18
CA ARG A 93 -0.41 -25.90 14.43
C ARG A 93 0.13 -25.36 15.76
N SER A 94 0.32 -26.26 16.73
CA SER A 94 0.89 -26.00 18.06
C SER A 94 2.37 -25.55 18.04
N GLU A 95 3.08 -25.79 16.94
CA GLU A 95 4.45 -25.30 16.70
C GLU A 95 4.55 -23.77 16.56
N TYR A 96 3.44 -23.10 16.28
CA TYR A 96 3.42 -21.65 16.10
C TYR A 96 3.23 -20.92 17.43
N GLY A 97 4.12 -19.96 17.69
CA GLY A 97 4.04 -19.07 18.84
C GLY A 97 4.50 -17.66 18.49
N THR A 98 4.59 -16.81 19.51
CA THR A 98 4.94 -15.38 19.35
C THR A 98 6.33 -15.13 18.75
N HIS A 99 7.21 -16.14 18.75
CA HIS A 99 8.50 -16.12 18.06
C HIS A 99 8.40 -16.57 16.60
N SER A 100 7.50 -17.50 16.29
CA SER A 100 7.29 -18.02 14.93
C SER A 100 6.79 -16.93 13.98
N ILE A 101 5.95 -16.00 14.47
CA ILE A 101 5.52 -14.81 13.71
C ILE A 101 6.73 -13.97 13.25
N ARG A 102 7.67 -13.66 14.15
CA ARG A 102 8.89 -12.88 13.78
C ARG A 102 9.85 -13.67 12.90
N LYS A 103 9.92 -15.01 13.04
CA LYS A 103 10.69 -15.87 12.13
C LYS A 103 10.09 -15.84 10.73
N GLY A 104 8.80 -16.16 10.59
CA GLY A 104 8.07 -16.18 9.32
C GLY A 104 8.10 -14.84 8.60
N ALA A 105 7.95 -13.72 9.33
CA ALA A 105 8.12 -12.38 8.79
C ALA A 105 9.53 -12.14 8.20
N SER A 106 10.60 -12.56 8.89
CA SER A 106 11.96 -12.48 8.34
C SER A 106 12.11 -13.34 7.09
N THR A 107 11.60 -14.59 7.12
CA THR A 107 11.69 -15.53 5.99
C THR A 107 10.95 -15.00 4.78
N PHE A 108 9.68 -14.62 4.93
CA PHE A 108 8.82 -14.12 3.85
C PHE A 108 9.43 -12.91 3.13
N ALA A 109 9.94 -11.93 3.90
CA ALA A 109 10.62 -10.77 3.34
C ALA A 109 11.85 -11.15 2.50
N CYS A 110 12.61 -12.16 2.91
CA CYS A 110 13.81 -12.64 2.21
C CYS A 110 13.54 -13.72 1.15
N SER A 111 12.33 -14.28 1.06
CA SER A 111 11.99 -15.37 0.13
C SER A 111 11.06 -14.98 -1.02
N GLY A 112 10.43 -13.80 -0.96
CA GLY A 112 9.44 -13.37 -1.96
C GLY A 112 10.00 -12.89 -3.30
N SER A 113 11.28 -12.51 -3.38
CA SER A 113 11.96 -12.07 -4.61
C SER A 113 13.48 -12.06 -4.43
N THR A 114 14.23 -12.27 -5.51
CA THR A 114 15.68 -12.02 -5.55
C THR A 114 16.03 -10.53 -5.39
N GLY A 115 15.09 -9.63 -5.71
CA GLY A 115 15.17 -8.19 -5.44
C GLY A 115 14.52 -7.78 -4.12
N GLY A 116 14.46 -8.68 -3.13
CA GLY A 116 13.83 -8.42 -1.83
C GLY A 116 14.56 -7.41 -0.93
N PRO A 117 13.94 -6.97 0.18
CA PRO A 117 14.56 -6.03 1.12
C PRO A 117 15.85 -6.57 1.75
N SER A 118 16.81 -5.67 2.01
CA SER A 118 18.12 -6.05 2.54
C SER A 118 18.02 -6.80 3.88
N ILE A 119 18.89 -7.79 4.09
CA ILE A 119 18.96 -8.54 5.35
C ILE A 119 19.28 -7.63 6.55
N VAL A 120 19.99 -6.52 6.32
CA VAL A 120 20.20 -5.44 7.30
C VAL A 120 18.87 -4.85 7.74
N SER A 121 18.04 -4.38 6.80
CA SER A 121 16.70 -3.83 7.07
C SER A 121 15.82 -4.86 7.79
N VAL A 122 15.85 -6.13 7.37
CA VAL A 122 15.08 -7.22 7.99
C VAL A 122 15.51 -7.48 9.43
N CYS A 123 16.82 -7.57 9.70
CA CYS A 123 17.33 -7.79 11.06
C CYS A 123 17.06 -6.59 11.98
N LEU A 124 17.29 -5.36 11.53
CA LEU A 124 16.99 -4.14 12.28
C LEU A 124 15.49 -4.00 12.57
N ARG A 125 14.62 -4.28 11.59
CA ARG A 125 13.16 -4.28 11.78
C ARG A 125 12.71 -5.33 12.79
N CYS A 126 13.29 -6.54 12.73
CA CYS A 126 12.96 -7.63 13.65
C CYS A 126 13.59 -7.52 15.05
N GLY A 127 14.40 -6.50 15.34
CA GLY A 127 15.11 -6.37 16.61
C GLY A 127 16.16 -7.47 16.83
N ARG A 128 16.86 -7.87 15.76
CA ARG A 128 18.03 -8.75 15.79
C ARG A 128 19.31 -7.89 15.81
N SER A 129 20.39 -8.45 16.36
CA SER A 129 21.74 -7.88 16.19
C SER A 129 22.23 -8.15 14.76
N LEU A 130 23.06 -7.26 14.21
CA LEU A 130 23.81 -7.50 12.96
C LEU A 130 25.21 -8.09 13.23
N GLY A 131 25.62 -8.19 14.49
CA GLY A 131 26.94 -8.62 14.91
C GLY A 131 27.98 -7.49 14.93
N ASN A 132 29.08 -7.75 15.67
CA ASN A 132 30.07 -6.76 16.12
C ASN A 132 30.78 -5.95 15.02
N VAL A 133 30.69 -6.38 13.76
CA VAL A 133 31.26 -5.67 12.59
C VAL A 133 30.19 -4.83 11.91
N LEU A 134 29.10 -5.46 11.45
CA LEU A 134 28.07 -4.78 10.66
C LEU A 134 27.37 -3.66 11.43
N GLU A 135 27.19 -3.77 12.76
CA GLU A 135 26.57 -2.69 13.56
C GLU A 135 27.35 -1.36 13.57
N ARG A 136 28.61 -1.34 13.09
CA ARG A 136 29.44 -0.13 12.96
C ARG A 136 29.28 0.62 11.64
N TYR A 137 28.73 -0.03 10.62
CA TYR A 137 28.66 0.47 9.24
C TYR A 137 27.24 0.44 8.65
N MET A 138 26.41 -0.48 9.15
CA MET A 138 25.06 -0.76 8.63
C MET A 138 24.03 -0.30 9.66
N HIS A 139 23.49 0.90 9.44
CA HIS A 139 22.55 1.55 10.34
C HIS A 139 21.10 1.45 9.82
N TYR A 140 20.15 1.96 10.62
CA TYR A 140 18.77 2.10 10.17
C TYR A 140 18.67 3.21 9.13
N GLU A 141 18.16 2.86 7.94
CA GLU A 141 17.78 3.82 6.92
C GLU A 141 16.31 3.72 6.54
N GLY A 142 15.67 4.88 6.40
CA GLY A 142 14.23 5.00 6.27
C GLY A 142 13.68 4.27 5.04
N ALA A 143 14.30 4.47 3.88
CA ALA A 143 13.88 3.83 2.63
C ALA A 143 13.88 2.29 2.71
N GLY A 144 14.84 1.69 3.42
CA GLY A 144 14.94 0.24 3.58
C GLY A 144 13.85 -0.35 4.48
N ASP A 145 13.51 0.34 5.58
CA ASP A 145 12.39 -0.06 6.46
C ASP A 145 11.01 0.24 5.84
N GLN A 146 10.92 1.27 4.98
CA GLN A 146 9.73 1.60 4.21
C GLN A 146 9.45 0.54 3.12
N PHE A 147 10.45 0.21 2.30
CA PHE A 147 10.35 -0.86 1.29
C PHE A 147 10.01 -2.21 1.94
N LEU A 148 10.72 -2.57 3.01
CA LEU A 148 10.39 -3.75 3.82
C LEU A 148 8.98 -3.67 4.44
N GLY A 149 8.53 -2.49 4.83
CA GLY A 149 7.19 -2.26 5.35
C GLY A 149 6.08 -2.63 4.35
N ARG A 150 6.27 -2.28 3.06
CA ARG A 150 5.36 -2.67 1.98
C ARG A 150 5.38 -4.16 1.69
N VAL A 151 6.57 -4.76 1.60
CA VAL A 151 6.70 -6.23 1.44
C VAL A 151 6.01 -6.93 2.60
N MET A 152 6.20 -6.47 3.84
CA MET A 152 5.52 -7.01 5.02
C MET A 152 4.02 -6.75 5.09
N ALA A 153 3.48 -5.83 4.29
CA ALA A 153 2.03 -5.66 4.11
C ALA A 153 1.46 -6.61 3.04
N GLY A 154 2.30 -7.41 2.36
CA GLY A 154 1.88 -8.32 1.29
C GLY A 154 1.61 -7.63 -0.04
N LEU A 155 2.20 -6.45 -0.29
CA LEU A 155 2.07 -5.76 -1.57
C LEU A 155 2.92 -6.44 -2.67
N PRO A 156 2.46 -6.52 -3.93
CA PRO A 156 3.09 -7.32 -4.98
C PRO A 156 4.36 -6.66 -5.53
N ILE A 157 5.52 -7.07 -5.01
CA ILE A 157 6.86 -6.50 -5.28
C ILE A 157 7.25 -6.33 -6.76
N ASN A 158 6.66 -7.11 -7.68
CA ASN A 158 6.97 -7.10 -9.11
C ASN A 158 5.83 -6.49 -9.96
N ASP A 159 5.02 -5.60 -9.38
CA ASP A 159 3.88 -4.96 -10.05
C ASP A 159 3.75 -3.46 -9.71
N ALA A 160 3.13 -2.68 -10.60
CA ALA A 160 2.86 -1.26 -10.42
C ALA A 160 2.04 -0.94 -9.14
N SER A 161 1.15 -1.85 -8.73
CA SER A 161 0.33 -1.76 -7.52
C SER A 161 1.12 -1.95 -6.21
N PHE A 162 2.40 -2.31 -6.24
CA PHE A 162 3.27 -2.19 -5.06
C PHE A 162 3.26 -0.77 -4.47
N ALA A 163 3.09 0.23 -5.34
CA ALA A 163 3.01 1.64 -5.00
C ALA A 163 1.57 2.14 -4.76
N ILE A 164 0.62 1.25 -4.45
CA ILE A 164 -0.72 1.63 -4.01
C ILE A 164 -0.65 2.41 -2.68
N LEU A 165 -1.57 3.35 -2.52
CA LEU A 165 -1.73 4.16 -1.31
C LEU A 165 -2.77 3.53 -0.37
N PRO A 166 -2.76 3.84 0.94
CA PRO A 166 -3.90 3.53 1.80
C PRO A 166 -5.19 4.17 1.25
N PRO A 167 -6.37 3.58 1.48
CA PRO A 167 -7.63 4.21 1.13
C PRO A 167 -7.77 5.51 1.91
N HIS A 168 -7.87 6.64 1.21
CA HIS A 168 -7.96 7.97 1.80
C HIS A 168 -9.02 8.82 1.08
N PHE A 169 -9.47 9.89 1.74
CA PHE A 169 -10.38 10.86 1.15
C PHE A 169 -9.56 11.96 0.46
N LYS A 170 -9.94 12.31 -0.77
CA LYS A 170 -9.21 13.31 -1.58
C LYS A 170 -9.28 14.73 -1.01
N MET A 171 -10.34 15.05 -0.28
CA MET A 171 -10.55 16.35 0.38
C MET A 171 -10.41 16.19 1.90
N PRO A 172 -9.39 16.76 2.55
CA PRO A 172 -9.16 16.59 4.00
C PRO A 172 -10.15 17.38 4.88
N PHE A 173 -10.97 18.25 4.30
CA PHE A 173 -11.95 19.10 4.99
C PHE A 173 -13.40 18.88 4.53
N ASP A 174 -13.67 17.71 3.96
CA ASP A 174 -15.03 17.30 3.58
C ASP A 174 -15.94 17.23 4.83
N SER A 175 -17.10 17.91 4.79
CA SER A 175 -18.04 18.03 5.91
C SER A 175 -18.62 16.69 6.35
N ASP A 176 -18.86 15.80 5.40
CA ASP A 176 -19.60 14.57 5.63
C ASP A 176 -18.64 13.46 6.04
N VAL A 177 -17.40 13.49 5.52
CA VAL A 177 -16.24 12.77 6.08
C VAL A 177 -15.97 13.20 7.52
N SER A 178 -15.97 14.50 7.81
CA SER A 178 -15.73 15.02 9.17
C SER A 178 -16.85 14.61 10.13
N SER A 179 -18.10 14.72 9.70
CA SER A 179 -19.29 14.22 10.42
C SER A 179 -19.20 12.72 10.66
N ALA A 180 -18.84 11.94 9.64
CA ALA A 180 -18.67 10.49 9.75
C ALA A 180 -17.52 10.09 10.67
N ILE A 181 -16.39 10.79 10.65
CA ILE A 181 -15.32 10.63 11.63
C ILE A 181 -15.91 10.80 13.02
N ASN A 182 -16.45 11.98 13.34
CA ASN A 182 -16.99 12.29 14.65
C ASN A 182 -18.10 11.32 15.12
N LYS A 183 -18.90 10.76 14.20
CA LYS A 183 -19.91 9.73 14.49
C LYS A 183 -19.33 8.34 14.74
N VAL A 184 -18.46 7.81 13.86
CA VAL A 184 -17.99 6.41 13.94
C VAL A 184 -16.97 6.25 15.06
N PHE A 185 -16.02 7.19 15.12
CA PHE A 185 -14.97 7.30 16.12
C PHE A 185 -14.92 8.80 16.44
N PRO A 186 -15.54 9.29 17.53
CA PRO A 186 -15.30 10.65 18.03
C PRO A 186 -13.80 10.97 18.25
N SER A 187 -12.92 9.96 18.12
CA SER A 187 -11.47 10.03 17.95
C SER A 187 -10.94 9.20 16.73
N LEU A 188 -11.21 9.62 15.46
CA LEU A 188 -10.62 9.18 14.13
C LEU A 188 -11.16 7.91 13.38
N SER A 189 -11.92 8.00 12.26
CA SER A 189 -12.52 6.84 11.49
C SER A 189 -11.94 6.55 10.07
N ARG A 190 -12.25 5.48 9.27
CA ARG A 190 -13.35 4.46 9.12
C ARG A 190 -12.76 3.14 8.45
N ALA A 191 -13.38 2.09 7.86
CA ALA A 191 -14.74 1.51 7.60
C ALA A 191 -14.61 -0.02 7.29
N LEU A 192 -15.58 -0.93 7.61
CA LEU A 192 -15.22 -2.36 7.89
C LEU A 192 -16.15 -3.57 7.54
N GLU A 193 -17.33 -3.40 6.94
CA GLU A 193 -18.46 -4.36 7.06
C GLU A 193 -18.25 -5.81 6.53
N MET A 194 -17.37 -6.05 5.55
CA MET A 194 -17.25 -7.37 4.89
C MET A 194 -16.34 -8.39 5.64
N LEU A 195 -15.65 -7.97 6.70
CA LEU A 195 -14.53 -8.73 7.29
C LEU A 195 -14.80 -9.20 8.71
N ILE A 196 -15.90 -8.74 9.31
CA ILE A 196 -16.17 -8.87 10.73
C ILE A 196 -17.52 -9.61 10.92
N PRO A 197 -17.61 -10.59 11.84
CA PRO A 197 -18.88 -11.22 12.19
C PRO A 197 -19.92 -10.19 12.69
N LYS A 198 -21.18 -10.30 12.24
CA LYS A 198 -22.26 -9.33 12.52
C LYS A 198 -22.55 -9.08 14.01
N SER A 199 -22.09 -9.97 14.91
CA SER A 199 -22.20 -9.84 16.37
C SER A 199 -21.12 -8.96 17.02
N HIS A 200 -20.18 -8.42 16.24
CA HIS A 200 -19.04 -7.67 16.76
C HIS A 200 -19.44 -6.23 17.18
N PRO A 201 -18.87 -5.67 18.27
CA PRO A 201 -19.30 -4.39 18.83
C PRO A 201 -19.32 -3.19 17.86
N ILE A 202 -18.50 -3.25 16.80
CA ILE A 202 -18.46 -2.20 15.77
C ILE A 202 -19.79 -1.97 15.07
N PHE A 203 -20.64 -3.00 14.91
CA PHE A 203 -21.94 -2.88 14.26
C PHE A 203 -22.98 -2.15 15.12
N TYR A 204 -22.66 -1.82 16.38
CA TYR A 204 -23.46 -0.92 17.21
C TYR A 204 -23.06 0.56 17.06
N SER A 205 -22.01 0.87 16.29
CA SER A 205 -21.63 2.25 15.98
C SER A 205 -22.54 2.85 14.90
N ARG A 206 -23.04 4.07 15.15
CA ARG A 206 -24.16 4.71 14.42
C ARG A 206 -23.99 4.85 12.91
N VAL A 207 -22.78 4.65 12.37
CA VAL A 207 -22.49 4.80 10.93
C VAL A 207 -22.43 3.48 10.18
N PHE A 208 -22.30 2.34 10.88
CA PHE A 208 -22.54 1.02 10.26
C PHE A 208 -24.02 0.61 10.34
N THR A 209 -24.86 1.51 10.87
CA THR A 209 -26.33 1.45 10.87
C THR A 209 -26.97 2.57 10.02
N ASP A 210 -26.15 3.42 9.39
CA ASP A 210 -26.57 4.60 8.60
C ASP A 210 -26.51 4.22 7.10
N VAL A 211 -27.69 4.02 6.51
CA VAL A 211 -27.85 3.41 5.17
C VAL A 211 -27.20 4.24 4.07
N ASP A 212 -27.24 5.57 4.19
CA ASP A 212 -26.77 6.50 3.16
C ASP A 212 -25.31 6.91 3.35
N MET A 213 -24.85 6.99 4.62
CA MET A 213 -23.47 7.40 4.92
C MET A 213 -22.41 6.36 4.48
N VAL A 214 -22.75 5.07 4.43
CA VAL A 214 -21.80 4.04 3.96
C VAL A 214 -21.52 4.14 2.44
N PRO A 215 -22.53 4.16 1.54
CA PRO A 215 -22.33 4.40 0.11
C PRO A 215 -21.66 5.75 -0.19
N MET A 216 -22.12 6.84 0.44
CA MET A 216 -21.58 8.19 0.23
C MET A 216 -20.07 8.24 0.43
N LEU A 217 -19.56 7.68 1.54
CA LEU A 217 -18.13 7.69 1.84
C LEU A 217 -17.34 6.70 0.97
N LYS A 218 -17.96 5.60 0.53
CA LYS A 218 -17.33 4.67 -0.43
C LYS A 218 -17.06 5.36 -1.77
N ALA A 219 -17.96 6.23 -2.22
CA ALA A 219 -17.80 6.99 -3.46
C ALA A 219 -16.70 8.08 -3.41
N ARG A 220 -16.21 8.45 -2.23
CA ARG A 220 -15.19 9.51 -2.02
C ARG A 220 -13.80 8.97 -1.63
N LEU A 221 -13.63 7.64 -1.55
CA LEU A 221 -12.35 6.99 -1.24
C LEU A 221 -11.50 6.77 -2.49
N VAL A 222 -10.20 7.06 -2.39
CA VAL A 222 -9.20 6.81 -3.43
C VAL A 222 -7.98 6.03 -2.88
N THR A 223 -7.35 5.25 -3.75
CA THR A 223 -6.10 4.50 -3.49
C THR A 223 -4.92 4.98 -4.35
N HIS A 224 -5.14 6.03 -5.14
CA HIS A 224 -4.19 6.65 -6.06
C HIS A 224 -4.49 8.15 -6.11
N ASP A 225 -3.51 9.01 -5.83
CA ASP A 225 -3.62 10.46 -6.00
C ASP A 225 -2.22 11.09 -6.16
N SER A 226 -2.16 12.34 -6.62
CA SER A 226 -0.91 13.13 -6.68
C SER A 226 -0.57 13.83 -5.36
N VAL A 227 -1.56 14.01 -4.46
CA VAL A 227 -1.42 14.73 -3.19
C VAL A 227 -0.65 13.93 -2.14
N LEU A 228 -0.79 12.60 -2.14
CA LEU A 228 -0.21 11.70 -1.12
C LEU A 228 0.95 10.89 -1.73
N PRO A 229 2.22 11.22 -1.45
CA PRO A 229 3.36 10.55 -2.09
C PRO A 229 3.61 9.14 -1.53
N ALA A 230 3.70 8.16 -2.43
CA ALA A 230 4.01 6.77 -2.09
C ALA A 230 5.49 6.62 -1.66
N THR A 231 5.73 6.23 -0.40
CA THR A 231 7.09 6.04 0.16
C THR A 231 7.61 4.60 -0.03
N GLY A 232 8.93 4.37 0.10
CA GLY A 232 9.52 3.02 0.04
C GLY A 232 9.39 2.29 -1.31
N ILE A 233 9.36 3.02 -2.42
CA ILE A 233 9.21 2.45 -3.77
C ILE A 233 10.59 2.11 -4.36
N PRO A 234 10.87 0.85 -4.74
CA PRO A 234 12.10 0.48 -5.43
C PRO A 234 12.03 0.88 -6.92
N PRO A 235 13.18 1.15 -7.60
CA PRO A 235 13.18 1.70 -8.96
C PRO A 235 12.42 0.88 -10.00
N HIS A 236 12.44 -0.46 -9.90
CA HIS A 236 11.78 -1.34 -10.86
C HIS A 236 10.25 -1.23 -10.84
N VAL A 237 9.63 -0.86 -9.71
CA VAL A 237 8.18 -0.57 -9.64
C VAL A 237 7.83 0.70 -10.45
N GLY A 238 8.78 1.63 -10.61
CA GLY A 238 8.66 2.72 -11.59
C GLY A 238 8.60 2.20 -13.03
N LEU A 239 9.51 1.28 -13.39
CA LEU A 239 9.51 0.65 -14.72
C LEU A 239 8.22 -0.15 -14.98
N HIS A 240 7.71 -0.86 -13.97
CA HIS A 240 6.41 -1.56 -14.08
C HIS A 240 5.25 -0.57 -14.34
N LYS A 241 5.21 0.61 -13.69
CA LYS A 241 4.19 1.63 -13.97
C LYS A 241 4.23 2.13 -15.42
N GLU A 242 5.43 2.47 -15.91
CA GLU A 242 5.59 2.95 -17.28
C GLU A 242 5.23 1.86 -18.31
N LEU A 243 5.63 0.61 -18.05
CA LEU A 243 5.27 -0.55 -18.87
C LEU A 243 3.76 -0.84 -18.85
N THR A 244 3.09 -0.73 -17.71
CA THR A 244 1.63 -0.86 -17.60
C THR A 244 0.92 0.26 -18.37
N ARG A 245 1.43 1.50 -18.33
CA ARG A 245 0.88 2.60 -19.13
C ARG A 245 1.03 2.33 -20.62
N ALA A 246 2.25 2.07 -21.10
CA ALA A 246 2.53 1.77 -22.50
C ALA A 246 1.73 0.55 -23.02
N THR A 247 1.58 -0.50 -22.21
CA THR A 247 0.77 -1.68 -22.55
C THR A 247 -0.73 -1.35 -22.63
N THR A 248 -1.21 -0.41 -21.83
CA THR A 248 -2.61 0.07 -21.88
C THR A 248 -2.85 0.94 -23.11
N GLU A 249 -1.94 1.87 -23.40
CA GLU A 249 -1.93 2.69 -24.63
C GLU A 249 -1.89 1.79 -25.88
N MET A 250 -0.98 0.81 -25.94
CA MET A 250 -0.91 -0.16 -27.04
C MET A 250 -2.21 -0.99 -27.22
N ARG A 251 -2.99 -1.19 -26.15
CA ARG A 251 -4.29 -1.89 -26.20
C ARG A 251 -5.47 -1.00 -26.56
N SER A 252 -5.37 0.34 -26.45
CA SER A 252 -6.39 1.24 -27.00
C SER A 252 -6.28 1.38 -28.52
N ILE A 253 -5.07 1.21 -29.07
CA ILE A 253 -4.80 1.41 -30.52
C ILE A 253 -5.85 0.77 -31.43
N PRO A 254 -6.19 -0.53 -31.35
CA PRO A 254 -7.13 -1.13 -32.30
C PRO A 254 -8.53 -0.50 -32.23
N ASN A 255 -9.00 -0.14 -31.03
CA ASN A 255 -10.30 0.48 -30.83
C ASN A 255 -10.31 1.94 -31.33
N GLU A 256 -9.19 2.65 -31.21
CA GLU A 256 -9.01 4.00 -31.75
C GLU A 256 -8.91 3.98 -33.28
N VAL A 257 -8.22 3.00 -33.86
CA VAL A 257 -8.17 2.79 -35.30
C VAL A 257 -9.57 2.48 -35.86
N ILE A 258 -10.31 1.56 -35.24
CA ILE A 258 -11.68 1.23 -35.65
C ILE A 258 -12.58 2.47 -35.60
N ARG A 259 -12.64 3.18 -34.46
CA ARG A 259 -13.47 4.41 -34.34
C ARG A 259 -13.08 5.48 -35.36
N GLY A 260 -11.78 5.65 -35.64
CA GLY A 260 -11.30 6.59 -36.65
C GLY A 260 -11.69 6.21 -38.07
N VAL A 261 -11.60 4.92 -38.41
CA VAL A 261 -12.03 4.38 -39.71
C VAL A 261 -13.55 4.48 -39.87
N ASP A 262 -14.34 4.04 -38.89
CA ASP A 262 -15.81 4.11 -38.93
C ASP A 262 -16.30 5.55 -39.16
N ALA A 263 -15.79 6.51 -38.38
CA ALA A 263 -16.14 7.92 -38.52
C ALA A 263 -15.78 8.49 -39.91
N LEU A 264 -14.65 8.06 -40.49
CA LEU A 264 -14.22 8.50 -41.83
C LEU A 264 -14.96 7.77 -42.97
N LEU A 265 -15.46 6.54 -42.77
CA LEU A 265 -16.31 5.85 -43.75
C LEU A 265 -17.70 6.51 -43.84
N GLU A 266 -18.29 6.87 -42.70
CA GLU A 266 -19.50 7.69 -42.65
C GLU A 266 -19.27 9.06 -43.32
N THR A 267 -18.22 9.79 -42.91
CA THR A 267 -17.94 11.15 -43.41
C THR A 267 -17.59 11.18 -44.91
N LYS A 268 -16.90 10.16 -45.44
CA LYS A 268 -16.50 10.09 -46.86
C LYS A 268 -17.50 9.35 -47.76
N GLY A 269 -18.66 8.93 -47.24
CA GLY A 269 -19.83 8.54 -48.05
C GLY A 269 -19.64 7.28 -48.89
N VAL A 270 -19.32 6.14 -48.27
CA VAL A 270 -19.12 4.82 -48.94
C VAL A 270 -20.26 4.42 -49.89
N ALA A 271 -21.48 4.92 -49.67
CA ALA A 271 -22.66 4.73 -50.53
C ALA A 271 -22.43 5.10 -52.02
N ALA A 272 -21.43 5.92 -52.34
CA ALA A 272 -21.06 6.27 -53.72
C ALA A 272 -20.29 5.16 -54.50
N GLY A 273 -20.07 3.98 -53.91
CA GLY A 273 -19.53 2.79 -54.57
C GLY A 273 -18.03 2.79 -54.89
N ASN A 274 -17.35 3.94 -54.77
CA ASN A 274 -15.95 4.13 -55.18
C ASN A 274 -14.92 3.85 -54.07
N LEU A 275 -14.98 2.68 -53.42
CA LEU A 275 -14.04 2.31 -52.35
C LEU A 275 -12.68 1.85 -52.94
N THR A 276 -11.80 2.81 -53.27
CA THR A 276 -10.48 2.50 -53.85
C THR A 276 -9.44 2.10 -52.79
N GLN A 277 -8.49 1.23 -53.17
CA GLN A 277 -7.36 0.85 -52.33
C GLN A 277 -6.52 2.07 -51.87
N ARG A 278 -6.45 3.10 -52.73
CA ARG A 278 -5.78 4.37 -52.41
C ARG A 278 -6.49 5.10 -51.26
N LEU A 279 -7.81 5.29 -51.36
CA LEU A 279 -8.62 5.95 -50.33
C LEU A 279 -8.53 5.21 -48.99
N LEU A 280 -8.53 3.87 -49.02
CA LEU A 280 -8.38 3.04 -47.82
C LEU A 280 -7.00 3.23 -47.16
N LYS A 281 -5.94 3.30 -47.97
CA LYS A 281 -4.55 3.49 -47.49
C LYS A 281 -4.33 4.91 -46.95
N GLU A 282 -4.86 5.94 -47.61
CA GLU A 282 -4.82 7.32 -47.13
C GLU A 282 -5.58 7.46 -45.80
N THR A 283 -6.78 6.88 -45.70
CA THR A 283 -7.60 6.87 -44.46
C THR A 283 -6.89 6.14 -43.30
N LEU A 284 -6.24 5.01 -43.55
CA LEU A 284 -5.42 4.33 -42.53
C LEU A 284 -4.24 5.18 -42.05
N VAL A 285 -3.61 5.96 -42.93
CA VAL A 285 -2.51 6.86 -42.55
C VAL A 285 -3.01 8.05 -41.72
N GLU A 286 -4.14 8.67 -42.11
CA GLU A 286 -4.77 9.75 -41.32
C GLU A 286 -5.09 9.32 -39.89
N VAL A 287 -5.58 8.09 -39.71
CA VAL A 287 -5.97 7.54 -38.40
C VAL A 287 -4.76 7.11 -37.57
N VAL A 288 -3.75 6.48 -38.17
CA VAL A 288 -2.60 5.90 -37.44
C VAL A 288 -1.51 6.93 -37.13
N ALA A 289 -1.31 7.96 -37.96
CA ALA A 289 -0.21 8.92 -37.77
C ALA A 289 -0.23 9.66 -36.42
N PRO A 290 -1.37 10.19 -35.92
CA PRO A 290 -1.43 10.84 -34.60
C PRO A 290 -1.03 9.89 -33.46
N MET A 291 -1.36 8.60 -33.59
CA MET A 291 -1.12 7.56 -32.59
C MET A 291 0.38 7.22 -32.49
N VAL A 292 1.04 7.09 -33.64
CA VAL A 292 2.51 6.90 -33.73
C VAL A 292 3.24 8.10 -33.12
N GLN A 293 2.72 9.33 -33.34
CA GLN A 293 3.32 10.55 -32.84
C GLN A 293 3.13 10.75 -31.32
N ALA A 294 1.98 10.32 -30.78
CA ALA A 294 1.75 10.20 -29.33
C ALA A 294 2.70 9.17 -28.67
N LEU A 295 2.86 7.98 -29.27
CA LEU A 295 3.78 6.96 -28.77
C LEU A 295 5.25 7.43 -28.78
N ALA A 296 5.67 8.13 -29.84
CA ALA A 296 7.02 8.67 -29.97
C ALA A 296 7.32 9.71 -28.87
N SER A 297 6.43 10.69 -28.68
CA SER A 297 6.60 11.72 -27.64
C SER A 297 6.58 11.15 -26.21
N SER A 298 5.74 10.14 -25.93
CA SER A 298 5.75 9.39 -24.66
C SER A 298 7.10 8.70 -24.39
N ALA A 299 7.78 8.20 -25.42
CA ALA A 299 9.10 7.58 -25.28
C ALA A 299 10.21 8.61 -24.97
N GLU A 300 10.13 9.83 -25.53
CA GLU A 300 11.10 10.90 -25.26
C GLU A 300 10.98 11.45 -23.83
N VAL A 301 9.74 11.70 -23.35
CA VAL A 301 9.50 12.10 -21.95
C VAL A 301 9.99 11.05 -20.96
N SER A 302 9.91 9.77 -21.33
CA SER A 302 10.42 8.66 -20.52
C SER A 302 11.95 8.66 -20.44
N ARG A 303 12.65 8.97 -21.54
CA ARG A 303 14.13 9.13 -21.54
C ARG A 303 14.59 10.33 -20.73
N ALA A 304 13.89 11.46 -20.82
CA ALA A 304 14.20 12.69 -20.09
C ALA A 304 14.04 12.57 -18.56
N ARG A 305 13.43 11.49 -18.06
CA ARG A 305 13.21 11.22 -16.63
C ARG A 305 14.10 10.10 -16.06
N GLY A 306 15.07 9.60 -16.83
CA GLY A 306 16.10 8.72 -16.30
C GLY A 306 16.93 9.42 -15.19
N PRO A 307 17.33 8.72 -14.12
CA PRO A 307 18.14 9.33 -13.07
C PRO A 307 19.51 9.75 -13.62
N SER A 308 19.87 11.02 -13.45
CA SER A 308 21.22 11.50 -13.72
C SER A 308 22.17 10.90 -12.68
N MET A 309 22.74 9.72 -12.97
CA MET A 309 23.83 9.13 -12.20
C MET A 309 25.15 9.84 -12.51
N TYR A 310 25.24 11.12 -12.15
CA TYR A 310 26.53 11.78 -11.97
C TYR A 310 27.01 11.61 -10.55
N CYS A 311 28.14 10.91 -10.42
CA CYS A 311 28.78 10.57 -9.16
C CYS A 311 29.34 11.83 -8.47
N GLN A 312 29.04 11.98 -7.18
CA GLN A 312 29.83 12.80 -6.25
C GLN A 312 30.21 11.98 -5.02
N LEU A 313 31.02 10.94 -5.23
CA LEU A 313 31.87 10.36 -4.18
C LEU A 313 33.09 11.26 -3.98
N SER A 314 32.91 12.32 -3.19
CA SER A 314 33.98 13.19 -2.70
C SER A 314 33.70 13.51 -1.24
N HIS A 315 34.56 13.01 -0.34
CA HIS A 315 34.46 13.09 1.13
C HIS A 315 33.31 12.28 1.74
N PHE A 316 33.59 11.02 2.10
CA PHE A 316 33.89 10.65 3.50
C PHE A 316 34.69 9.34 3.54
#